data_AF-A0AAN4IF84-F1
#
_entry.id   AF-A0AAN4IF84-F1
#
_cell.length_a   1.000
_cell.length_b   1.000
_cell.length_c   1.000
_cell.angle_alpha   90.00
_cell.angle_beta   90.00
_cell.angle_gamma   90.00
#
_symmetry.space_group_name_H-M   'P 1'
#
loop_
_entity.id
_entity.type
_entity.pdbx_description
1 polymer ?
#
loop_
_entity_poly.entity_id
_entity_poly.type
_entity_poly.pdbx_seq_one_letter_code
_entity_poly.pdbx_strand_id
1 'polypeptide(L)' 'MAKMTHTLQVEMDLNKPVEELTQVISAVLSSHPLNQKEILTALDLEIGNALAAVEIKEQKETVEQVISSG' A
#
# COMPACT_ATOMS: atom_id res chain seq x y z
N MET A 1 24.65 -15.41 -21.44
CA MET A 1 24.11 -14.05 -21.65
C MET A 1 23.76 -13.47 -20.30
N ALA A 2 24.23 -12.27 -19.96
CA ALA A 2 23.85 -11.61 -18.71
C ALA A 2 22.49 -10.91 -18.88
N LYS A 3 21.60 -11.01 -17.89
CA LYS A 3 20.28 -10.36 -17.89
C LYS A 3 20.26 -9.34 -16.75
N MET A 4 20.13 -8.05 -17.07
CA MET A 4 19.84 -7.01 -16.07
C MET A 4 18.32 -6.84 -15.94
N THR A 5 17.79 -6.90 -14.72
CA THR A 5 16.35 -6.77 -14.44
C THR A 5 16.09 -5.71 -13.37
N HIS A 6 15.07 -4.86 -13.56
CA HIS A 6 14.68 -3.76 -12.65
C HIS A 6 13.54 -4.15 -11.69
N THR A 7 13.44 -5.44 -11.34
CA THR A 7 12.28 -5.98 -10.60
C THR A 7 12.71 -6.47 -9.22
N LEU A 8 12.00 -6.04 -8.18
CA LEU A 8 12.12 -6.60 -6.83
C LEU A 8 11.10 -7.74 -6.66
N GLN A 9 11.56 -8.90 -6.22
CA GLN A 9 10.71 -10.02 -5.77
C GLN A 9 10.80 -10.09 -4.25
N VAL A 10 9.67 -10.20 -3.57
CA VAL A 10 9.59 -10.21 -2.10
C VAL A 10 8.77 -11.40 -1.64
N GLU A 11 9.30 -12.14 -0.67
CA GLU A 11 8.54 -13.08 0.16
C GLU A 11 8.20 -12.36 1.47
N MET A 12 6.93 -12.38 1.88
CA MET A 12 6.44 -11.62 3.04
C MET A 12 5.60 -12.52 3.95
N ASP A 13 5.76 -12.35 5.26
CA ASP A 13 4.84 -12.93 6.25
C ASP A 13 3.54 -12.12 6.33
N LEU A 14 2.47 -12.67 5.75
CA LEU A 14 1.16 -12.01 5.74
C LEU A 14 0.50 -11.93 7.14
N ASN A 15 1.05 -12.59 8.16
CA ASN A 15 0.61 -12.41 9.54
C ASN A 15 1.12 -11.10 10.16
N LYS A 16 2.08 -10.42 9.51
CA LYS A 16 2.71 -9.17 9.97
C LYS A 16 2.75 -8.10 8.86
N PRO A 17 1.63 -7.79 8.21
CA PRO A 17 1.62 -7.07 6.93
C PRO A 17 2.25 -5.68 7.01
N VAL A 18 2.03 -4.93 8.10
CA VAL A 18 2.59 -3.58 8.24
C VAL A 18 4.11 -3.61 8.44
N GLU A 19 4.61 -4.55 9.24
CA GLU A 19 6.04 -4.73 9.49
C GLU A 19 6.77 -5.10 8.20
N GLU A 20 6.25 -6.08 7.47
CA GLU A 20 6.82 -6.56 6.20
C GLU A 20 6.81 -5.46 5.13
N LEU A 21 5.68 -4.76 4.94
CA LEU A 21 5.59 -3.68 3.96
C LEU A 21 6.56 -2.52 4.29
N THR A 22 6.76 -2.21 5.58
CA THR A 22 7.71 -1.19 6.01
C THR A 22 9.15 -1.56 5.63
N GLN A 23 9.51 -2.83 5.78
CA GLN A 23 10.84 -3.34 5.37
C GLN A 23 11.02 -3.25 3.85
N VAL A 24 9.99 -3.62 3.07
CA VAL A 24 10.02 -3.51 1.60
C VAL A 24 10.20 -2.07 1.14
N ILE A 25 9.42 -1.14 1.70
CA ILE A 25 9.55 0.30 1.39
C ILE A 25 10.96 0.78 1.72
N SER A 26 11.50 0.40 2.89
CA SER A 26 12.86 0.77 3.32
C SER A 26 13.94 0.25 2.36
N ALA A 27 13.79 -0.97 1.85
CA ALA A 27 14.70 -1.55 0.86
C ALA A 27 14.64 -0.77 -0.48
N VAL A 28 13.44 -0.42 -0.94
CA VAL A 28 13.25 0.40 -2.15
C VAL A 28 13.89 1.79 -1.99
N LEU A 29 13.68 2.45 -0.87
CA LEU A 29 14.25 3.78 -0.60
C LEU A 29 15.77 3.76 -0.51
N SER A 30 16.34 2.66 -0.01
CA SER A 30 17.80 2.47 0.04
C SER A 30 18.43 2.35 -1.36
N SER A 31 17.68 1.83 -2.34
CA SER A 31 18.11 1.81 -3.76
C SER A 31 17.91 3.15 -4.49
N HIS A 32 17.18 4.11 -3.90
CA HIS A 32 16.89 5.43 -4.47
C HIS A 32 17.20 6.58 -3.49
N PRO A 33 18.46 6.72 -3.02
CA PRO A 33 18.80 7.63 -1.91
C PRO A 33 18.54 9.11 -2.21
N LEU A 34 18.52 9.52 -3.47
CA LEU A 34 18.31 10.92 -3.86
C LEU A 34 16.81 11.31 -3.92
N ASN A 35 15.90 10.33 -4.04
CA ASN A 35 14.48 10.58 -4.30
C ASN A 35 13.59 10.07 -3.16
N GLN A 36 14.15 9.74 -2.00
CA GLN A 36 13.43 9.10 -0.90
C GLN A 36 12.19 9.90 -0.46
N LYS A 37 12.34 11.23 -0.33
CA LYS A 37 11.25 12.11 0.08
C LYS A 37 10.10 12.13 -0.94
N GLU A 38 10.44 12.20 -2.23
CA GLU A 38 9.45 12.22 -3.32
C GLU A 38 8.66 10.90 -3.35
N ILE A 39 9.36 9.77 -3.24
CA ILE A 39 8.75 8.43 -3.19
C ILE A 39 7.80 8.33 -2.00
N LEU A 40 8.24 8.75 -0.80
CA LEU A 40 7.42 8.70 0.40
C LEU A 40 6.17 9.58 0.31
N THR A 41 6.28 10.79 -0.24
CA THR A 41 5.12 11.68 -0.45
C THR A 41 4.12 11.09 -1.44
N ALA A 42 4.59 10.46 -2.52
CA ALA A 42 3.70 9.78 -3.47
C ALA A 42 2.99 8.57 -2.84
N LEU A 43 3.71 7.78 -2.03
CA LEU A 43 3.12 6.65 -1.31
C LEU A 43 2.08 7.09 -0.27
N ASP A 44 2.34 8.17 0.47
CA ASP A 44 1.41 8.74 1.45
C ASP A 44 0.06 9.10 0.79
N LEU A 45 0.11 9.79 -0.35
CA LEU A 45 -1.09 10.13 -1.12
C LEU A 45 -1.86 8.88 -1.58
N GLU A 46 -1.17 7.89 -2.14
CA GLU A 46 -1.82 6.69 -2.67
C GLU A 46 -2.45 5.83 -1.55
N ILE A 47 -1.78 5.73 -0.40
CA ILE A 47 -2.31 5.04 0.78
C ILE A 47 -3.54 5.78 1.31
N GLY A 48 -3.48 7.13 1.39
CA GLY A 48 -4.63 7.95 1.79
C GLY A 48 -5.84 7.75 0.88
N ASN A 49 -5.62 7.71 -0.44
CA ASN A 49 -6.67 7.42 -1.42
C ASN A 49 -7.26 6.01 -1.24
N ALA A 50 -6.40 5.00 -1.04
CA ALA A 50 -6.83 3.63 -0.81
C ALA A 50 -7.67 3.51 0.47
N LEU A 51 -7.26 4.18 1.54
CA LEU A 51 -8.00 4.21 2.80
C LEU A 51 -9.38 4.86 2.63
N ALA A 52 -9.43 6.03 1.99
CA ALA A 52 -10.71 6.70 1.69
C ALA A 52 -11.66 5.81 0.86
N ALA A 53 -11.12 5.04 -0.09
CA ALA A 53 -11.91 4.10 -0.89
C ALA A 53 -12.47 2.94 -0.05
N VAL A 54 -11.76 2.48 0.99
CA VAL A 54 -12.26 1.47 1.94
C VAL A 54 -13.39 2.06 2.79
N GLU A 55 -13.18 3.25 3.36
CA GLU A 55 -14.19 3.92 4.18
C GLU A 55 -15.50 4.17 3.42
N ILE A 56 -15.42 4.58 2.15
CA ILE A 56 -16.61 4.78 1.30
C ILE A 56 -17.37 3.45 1.09
N LYS A 57 -16.66 2.33 0.93
CA LYS A 57 -17.29 1.01 0.78
C LYS A 57 -18.01 0.60 2.07
N GLU A 58 -17.34 0.74 3.20
CA GLU A 58 -17.91 0.44 4.52
C GLU A 58 -19.17 1.28 4.80
N GLN A 59 -19.16 2.56 4.44
CA GLN A 59 -20.33 3.44 4.57
C GLN A 59 -21.50 3.00 3.66
N LYS A 60 -21.23 2.59 2.42
CA LYS A 60 -22.27 2.11 1.49
C LYS A 60 -22.91 0.81 1.96
N GLU A 61 -22.12 -0.13 2.44
CA GLU A 61 -22.60 -1.40 3.00
C GLU A 61 -23.49 -1.16 4.24
N THR A 62 -23.14 -0.18 5.07
CA THR A 62 -23.94 0.20 6.24
C THR A 62 -25.29 0.79 5.83
N VAL A 63 -25.35 1.63 4.80
CA VAL A 63 -26.59 2.25 4.31
C VAL A 63 -27.54 1.22 3.69
N GLU A 64 -27.02 0.26 2.92
CA GLU A 64 -27.83 -0.80 2.30
C GLU A 64 -28.43 -1.76 3.35
N GLN A 65 -27.72 -2.05 4.44
CA GLN A 65 -28.24 -2.87 5.53
C GLN A 65 -29.40 -2.20 6.31
N VAL A 66 -29.38 -0.87 6.46
CA VAL A 66 -30.45 -0.11 7.13
C VAL A 66 -31.72 -0.02 6.28
N ILE A 67 -31.59 0.04 4.94
CA ILE A 67 -32.76 0.11 4.04
C ILE A 67 -33.40 -1.28 3.84
N SER A 68 -32.63 -2.37 3.96
CA SER A 68 -33.15 -3.74 3.83
C SER A 68 -33.87 -4.27 5.09
N SER A 69 -33.81 -3.56 6.22
CA SER A 69 -34.35 -4.00 7.51
C SER A 69 -35.53 -3.16 8.04
N GLY A 70 -36.03 -2.21 7.24
CA GLY A 70 -37.26 -1.43 7.49
C GLY A 70 -38.35 -1.72 6.48
#